data_AF-A0AAD7F4G9-F1
#
_entry.id   AF-A0AAD7F4G9-F1
#
_cell.length_a   1.000
_cell.length_b   1.000
_cell.length_c   1.000
_cell.angle_alpha   90.00
_cell.angle_beta   90.00
_cell.angle_gamma   90.00
#
_symmetry.space_group_name_H-M   'P 1'
#
loop_
_entity.id
_entity.type
_entity.pdbx_description
1 polymer ?
#
loop_
_entity_poly.entity_id
_entity_poly.type
_entity_poly.pdbx_seq_one_letter_code
_entity_poly.pdbx_strand_id
1 'polypeptide(L)'
;MPSTTGLPEEPYVAVIDNLRELVDPQNLSKDSAAIHIRAAALTGRLKSLARAANTATRHTKNLTAAARHDMDQSYLGLQNLLYEKRHLEREIEKCRQFASVYQDIPLYTLDKFELLAPPEARSEDVLSDEHQLLLNRLSFEFVERQRLDKMKRELVQQKEELLKESKAKLTTMDNIKSQIETLAKVAAEVQKKVDELALPIPAVDTNAPG
;
A
#
# COMPACT_ATOMS: atom_id res chain seq x y z
N MET A 1 4.21 48.69 -12.08
CA MET A 1 3.32 49.77 -12.58
C MET A 1 3.93 50.27 -13.88
N PRO A 2 3.34 50.00 -15.06
CA PRO A 2 3.87 50.58 -16.29
C PRO A 2 3.54 52.07 -16.24
N SER A 3 4.59 52.87 -16.19
CA SER A 3 4.54 54.32 -16.27
C SER A 3 3.69 54.71 -17.48
N THR A 4 2.60 55.42 -17.22
CA THR A 4 1.85 56.16 -18.24
C THR A 4 2.78 57.26 -18.75
N THR A 5 3.72 56.90 -19.62
CA THR A 5 4.51 57.85 -20.39
C THR A 5 3.50 58.68 -21.15
N GLY A 6 3.36 59.94 -20.75
CA GLY A 6 2.49 60.91 -21.38
C GLY A 6 2.65 60.81 -22.88
N LEU A 7 1.53 60.56 -23.58
CA LEU A 7 1.49 60.68 -25.02
C LEU A 7 2.04 62.07 -25.36
N PRO A 8 3.15 62.17 -26.12
CA PRO A 8 3.61 63.45 -26.61
C PRO A 8 2.46 64.10 -27.38
N GLU A 9 2.21 65.39 -27.15
CA GLU A 9 1.12 66.12 -27.79
C GLU A 9 0.98 65.71 -29.25
N GLU A 10 -0.20 65.19 -29.56
CA GLU A 10 -0.43 64.35 -30.71
C GLU A 10 -0.06 65.09 -32.01
N PRO A 11 1.02 64.69 -32.72
CA PRO A 11 1.55 65.44 -33.86
C PRO A 11 0.56 65.54 -35.02
N TYR A 12 -0.54 64.77 -34.98
CA TYR A 12 -1.65 64.88 -35.92
C TYR A 12 -2.57 66.08 -35.63
N VAL A 13 -2.70 66.55 -34.39
CA VAL A 13 -3.60 67.66 -34.00
C VAL A 13 -3.16 68.93 -34.72
N ALA A 14 -1.86 69.25 -34.65
CA ALA A 14 -1.28 70.36 -35.38
C ALA A 14 -1.47 70.24 -36.90
N VAL A 15 -1.40 69.02 -37.47
CA VAL A 15 -1.62 68.80 -38.91
C VAL A 15 -3.09 69.02 -39.29
N ILE A 16 -4.03 68.59 -38.44
CA ILE A 16 -5.47 68.77 -38.63
C ILE A 16 -5.83 70.26 -38.52
N ASP A 17 -5.28 70.98 -37.55
CA ASP A 17 -5.56 72.41 -37.38
C ASP A 17 -5.01 73.24 -38.55
N ASN A 18 -3.82 72.90 -39.06
CA ASN A 18 -3.29 73.48 -40.30
C ASN A 18 -4.14 73.16 -41.54
N LEU A 19 -4.76 71.97 -41.60
CA LEU A 19 -5.69 71.61 -42.68
C LEU A 19 -7.01 72.40 -42.56
N ARG A 20 -7.49 72.66 -41.33
CA ARG A 20 -8.69 73.47 -41.08
C ARG A 20 -8.46 74.94 -41.46
N GLU A 21 -7.29 75.50 -41.13
CA GLU A 21 -6.91 76.88 -41.49
C GLU A 21 -6.93 77.11 -43.01
N LEU A 22 -6.56 76.10 -43.80
CA LEU A 22 -6.58 76.18 -45.26
C LEU A 22 -7.99 76.24 -45.86
N VAL A 23 -9.01 75.81 -45.13
CA VAL A 23 -10.41 75.77 -45.55
C VAL A 23 -11.18 77.01 -45.05
N ASP A 24 -10.54 77.88 -44.26
CA ASP A 24 -11.16 79.11 -43.75
C ASP A 24 -11.58 80.03 -44.92
N PRO A 25 -12.84 80.53 -44.95
CA PRO A 25 -13.34 81.42 -46.00
C PRO A 25 -12.47 82.66 -46.28
N GLN A 26 -11.64 83.12 -45.33
CA GLN A 26 -10.70 84.22 -45.57
C GLN A 26 -9.54 83.88 -46.52
N ASN A 27 -9.25 82.60 -46.74
CA ASN A 27 -8.15 82.13 -47.59
C ASN A 27 -8.60 81.76 -49.02
N LEU A 28 -9.90 81.78 -49.31
CA LEU A 28 -10.48 81.44 -50.63
C LEU A 28 -10.09 82.41 -51.77
N SER A 29 -9.66 83.64 -51.44
CA SER A 29 -9.26 84.65 -52.42
C SER A 29 -7.76 84.64 -52.77
N LYS A 30 -6.98 83.69 -52.20
CA LYS A 30 -5.53 83.57 -52.42
C LYS A 30 -5.21 82.58 -53.54
N ASP A 31 -3.95 82.61 -54.00
CA ASP A 31 -3.43 81.74 -55.06
C ASP A 31 -3.76 80.25 -54.84
N SER A 32 -4.64 79.72 -55.69
CA SER A 32 -5.14 78.35 -55.64
C SER A 32 -4.02 77.30 -55.73
N ALA A 33 -2.96 77.57 -56.51
CA ALA A 33 -1.85 76.65 -56.67
C ALA A 33 -1.08 76.46 -55.35
N ALA A 34 -0.84 77.54 -54.60
CA ALA A 34 -0.17 77.49 -53.30
C ALA A 34 -0.98 76.72 -52.24
N ILE A 35 -2.31 76.86 -52.25
CA ILE A 35 -3.21 76.13 -51.33
C ILE A 35 -3.17 74.64 -51.62
N HIS A 36 -3.23 74.23 -52.90
CA HIS A 36 -3.15 72.84 -53.31
C HIS A 36 -1.82 72.19 -52.90
N ILE A 37 -0.69 72.89 -53.05
CA ILE A 37 0.63 72.39 -52.64
C ILE A 37 0.69 72.19 -51.11
N ARG A 38 0.22 73.16 -50.32
CA ARG A 38 0.20 73.05 -48.84
C ARG A 38 -0.72 71.93 -48.37
N ALA A 39 -1.91 71.79 -48.97
CA ALA A 39 -2.85 70.72 -48.67
C ALA A 39 -2.30 69.32 -49.01
N ALA A 40 -1.61 69.18 -50.15
CA ALA A 40 -0.96 67.94 -50.54
C ALA A 40 0.16 67.54 -49.54
N ALA A 41 0.97 68.51 -49.11
CA ALA A 41 2.02 68.29 -48.12
C ALA A 41 1.45 67.85 -46.75
N LEU A 42 0.42 68.53 -46.26
CA LEU A 42 -0.25 68.18 -44.99
C LEU A 42 -0.94 66.81 -45.05
N THR A 43 -1.60 66.49 -46.18
CA THR A 43 -2.20 65.17 -46.39
C THR A 43 -1.14 64.07 -46.47
N GLY A 44 0.01 64.34 -47.09
CA GLY A 44 1.17 63.44 -47.09
C GLY A 44 1.68 63.17 -45.68
N ARG A 45 1.80 64.21 -44.85
CA ARG A 45 2.19 64.11 -43.44
C ARG A 45 1.17 63.35 -42.59
N LEU A 46 -0.13 63.54 -42.82
CA LEU A 46 -1.18 62.78 -42.12
C LEU A 46 -1.11 61.28 -42.49
N LYS A 47 -0.90 60.97 -43.78
CA LYS A 47 -0.73 59.59 -44.24
C LYS A 47 0.52 58.93 -43.66
N SER A 48 1.62 59.66 -43.49
CA SER A 48 2.83 59.11 -42.86
C SER A 48 2.62 58.82 -41.37
N LEU A 49 1.97 59.74 -40.65
CA LEU A 49 1.58 59.54 -39.24
C LEU A 49 0.65 58.33 -39.07
N ALA A 50 -0.35 58.18 -39.94
CA ALA A 50 -1.26 57.02 -39.92
C ALA A 50 -0.52 55.70 -40.17
N ARG A 51 0.45 55.67 -41.11
CA ARG A 51 1.30 54.50 -41.34
C ARG A 51 2.17 54.19 -40.13
N ALA A 52 2.77 55.20 -39.50
CA ALA A 52 3.58 55.03 -38.30
C ALA A 52 2.75 54.45 -37.14
N ALA A 53 1.55 54.98 -36.89
CA ALA A 53 0.63 54.48 -35.86
C ALA A 53 0.18 53.03 -36.12
N ASN A 54 -0.13 52.69 -37.38
CA ASN A 54 -0.48 51.32 -37.76
C ASN A 54 0.69 50.35 -37.59
N THR A 55 1.91 50.77 -37.93
CA THR A 55 3.12 49.96 -37.72
C THR A 55 3.40 49.75 -36.24
N ALA A 56 3.30 50.80 -35.41
CA ALA A 56 3.46 50.71 -33.96
C ALA A 56 2.42 49.77 -33.32
N THR A 57 1.16 49.87 -33.75
CA THR A 57 0.08 48.97 -33.30
C THR A 57 0.37 47.52 -33.68
N ARG A 58 0.79 47.27 -34.93
CA ARG A 58 1.17 45.92 -35.39
C ARG A 58 2.35 45.37 -34.62
N HIS A 59 3.37 46.20 -34.37
CA HIS A 59 4.54 45.82 -33.59
C HIS A 59 4.15 45.41 -32.17
N THR A 60 3.36 46.23 -31.48
CA THR A 60 2.87 45.93 -30.13
C THR A 60 2.03 44.66 -30.11
N LYS A 61 1.14 44.48 -31.10
CA LYS A 61 0.35 43.25 -31.23
C LYS A 61 1.23 42.00 -31.39
N ASN A 62 2.28 42.09 -32.20
CA ASN A 62 3.22 40.99 -32.40
C ASN A 62 4.02 40.68 -31.13
N LEU A 63 4.50 41.71 -30.41
CA LEU A 63 5.21 41.54 -29.14
C LEU A 63 4.32 40.85 -28.09
N THR A 64 3.07 41.32 -27.93
CA THR A 64 2.13 40.70 -26.98
C THR A 64 1.77 39.28 -27.40
N ALA A 65 1.63 39.00 -28.70
CA ALA A 65 1.37 37.65 -29.19
C ALA A 65 2.55 36.69 -28.92
N ALA A 66 3.79 37.15 -29.11
CA ALA A 66 4.98 36.38 -28.79
C ALA A 66 5.07 36.09 -27.28
N ALA A 67 4.91 37.11 -26.44
CA ALA A 67 4.91 36.93 -24.98
C ALA A 67 3.80 35.97 -24.51
N ARG A 68 2.61 36.04 -25.11
CA ARG A 68 1.52 35.09 -24.83
C ARG A 68 1.88 33.67 -25.25
N HIS A 69 2.52 33.50 -26.41
CA HIS A 69 2.96 32.20 -26.88
C HIS A 69 3.98 31.56 -25.93
N ASP A 70 4.98 32.33 -25.47
CA ASP A 70 5.99 31.85 -24.52
C ASP A 70 5.38 31.45 -23.17
N MET A 71 4.38 32.22 -22.71
CA MET A 71 3.60 31.88 -21.52
C MET A 71 2.81 30.58 -21.71
N ASP A 72 2.14 30.41 -22.86
CA ASP A 72 1.36 29.21 -23.18
C ASP A 72 2.26 27.96 -23.25
N GLN A 73 3.47 28.07 -23.81
CA GLN A 73 4.47 27.00 -23.81
C GLN A 73 4.93 26.62 -22.40
N SER A 74 5.24 27.63 -21.57
CA SER A 74 5.64 27.41 -20.18
C SER A 74 4.51 26.76 -19.36
N TYR A 75 3.26 27.16 -19.60
CA TYR A 75 2.09 26.57 -18.97
C TYR A 75 1.90 25.10 -19.36
N LEU A 76 2.11 24.76 -20.64
CA LEU A 76 2.07 23.36 -21.08
C LEU A 76 3.17 22.52 -20.39
N GLY A 77 4.38 23.06 -20.26
CA GLY A 77 5.47 22.42 -19.52
C GLY A 77 5.11 22.16 -18.05
N LEU A 78 4.48 23.14 -17.38
CA LEU A 78 3.98 22.97 -16.02
C LEU A 78 2.92 21.88 -15.92
N GLN A 79 1.97 21.82 -16.87
CA GLN A 79 0.93 20.77 -16.87
C GLN A 79 1.52 19.37 -17.02
N ASN A 80 2.56 19.21 -17.86
CA ASN A 80 3.29 17.95 -18.00
C ASN A 80 3.94 17.52 -16.68
N LEU A 81 4.63 18.44 -16.00
CA LEU A 81 5.26 18.17 -14.70
C LEU A 81 4.23 17.85 -13.61
N LEU A 82 3.09 18.55 -13.59
CA LEU A 82 2.00 18.24 -12.66
C LEU A 82 1.38 16.87 -12.92
N TYR A 83 1.28 16.46 -14.18
CA TYR A 83 0.85 15.12 -14.54
C TYR A 83 1.83 14.07 -14.03
N GLU A 84 3.12 14.26 -14.29
CA GLU A 84 4.19 13.37 -13.84
C GLU A 84 4.24 13.26 -12.30
N LYS A 85 4.16 14.38 -11.58
CA LYS A 85 4.06 14.40 -10.12
C LYS A 85 2.90 13.55 -9.62
N ARG A 86 1.69 13.76 -10.16
CA ARG A 86 0.52 12.97 -9.76
C ARG A 86 0.66 11.49 -10.11
N HIS A 87 1.33 11.17 -11.22
CA HIS A 87 1.61 9.79 -11.59
C HIS A 87 2.54 9.13 -10.56
N LEU A 88 3.66 9.78 -10.24
CA LEU A 88 4.61 9.30 -9.24
C LEU A 88 3.98 9.16 -7.86
N GLU A 89 3.17 10.13 -7.43
CA GLU A 89 2.43 10.05 -6.16
C GLU A 89 1.51 8.82 -6.11
N ARG A 90 0.81 8.51 -7.20
CA ARG A 90 -0.02 7.28 -7.28
C ARG A 90 0.82 6.02 -7.23
N GLU A 91 1.96 5.97 -7.92
CA GLU A 91 2.84 4.80 -7.88
C GLU A 91 3.46 4.61 -6.50
N ILE A 92 3.90 5.70 -5.83
CA ILE A 92 4.39 5.66 -4.45
C ILE A 92 3.31 5.11 -3.52
N GLU A 93 2.08 5.59 -3.64
CA GLU A 93 0.97 5.12 -2.81
C GLU A 93 0.67 3.64 -3.06
N LYS A 94 0.68 3.18 -4.31
CA LYS A 94 0.57 1.74 -4.62
C LYS A 94 1.69 0.93 -3.98
N CYS A 95 2.94 1.40 -4.03
CA CYS A 95 4.06 0.73 -3.39
C CYS A 95 3.93 0.71 -1.86
N ARG A 96 3.39 1.77 -1.25
CA ARG A 96 3.15 1.83 0.21
C ARG A 96 2.00 0.95 0.67
N GLN A 97 0.97 0.80 -0.16
CA GLN A 97 -0.15 -0.11 0.08
C GLN A 97 0.23 -1.58 -0.08
N PHE A 98 1.46 -1.88 -0.47
CA PHE A 98 1.99 -3.24 -0.41
C PHE A 98 2.09 -3.70 1.05
N ALA A 99 1.01 -4.30 1.54
CA ALA A 99 0.99 -5.00 2.81
C ALA A 99 1.57 -6.39 2.61
N SER A 100 2.73 -6.65 3.22
CA SER A 100 3.33 -7.97 3.24
C SER A 100 2.91 -8.71 4.51
N VAL A 101 2.60 -10.00 4.37
CA VAL A 101 2.08 -10.86 5.43
C VAL A 101 2.98 -10.89 6.68
N TYR A 102 4.28 -10.58 6.55
CA TYR A 102 5.21 -10.59 7.68
C TYR A 102 4.84 -9.60 8.80
N GLN A 103 4.08 -8.53 8.50
CA GLN A 103 3.70 -7.51 9.47
C GLN A 103 2.66 -8.02 10.48
N ASP A 104 1.86 -9.04 10.12
CA ASP A 104 0.78 -9.58 10.94
C ASP A 104 1.17 -10.88 11.67
N ILE A 105 2.41 -11.35 11.52
CA ILE A 105 2.85 -12.59 12.14
C ILE A 105 3.09 -12.35 13.63
N PRO A 106 2.46 -13.12 14.55
CA PRO A 106 2.79 -13.05 15.95
C PRO A 106 4.20 -13.62 16.15
N LEU A 107 5.15 -12.74 16.47
CA LEU A 107 6.54 -13.08 16.77
C LEU A 107 6.79 -13.08 18.28
N TYR A 108 7.80 -13.83 18.72
CA TYR A 108 8.36 -13.64 20.06
C TYR A 108 8.72 -12.16 20.33
N THR A 109 8.48 -11.72 21.57
CA THR A 109 8.93 -10.41 22.05
C THR A 109 10.45 -10.29 21.96
N LEU A 110 10.97 -9.07 21.88
CA LEU A 110 12.41 -8.82 21.79
C LEU A 110 13.17 -9.49 22.94
N ASP A 111 12.72 -9.32 24.18
CA ASP A 111 13.36 -9.95 25.36
C ASP A 111 13.46 -11.48 25.24
N LYS A 112 12.42 -12.13 24.69
CA LYS A 112 12.40 -13.59 24.52
C LYS A 112 13.29 -14.02 23.37
N PHE A 113 13.32 -13.26 22.28
CA PHE A 113 14.25 -13.49 21.18
C PHE A 113 15.69 -13.35 21.66
N GLU A 114 15.99 -12.30 22.41
CA GLU A 114 17.30 -12.09 23.03
C GLU A 114 17.69 -13.18 24.02
N LEU A 115 16.74 -13.85 24.68
CA LEU A 115 17.09 -14.95 25.57
C LEU A 115 17.29 -16.28 24.82
N LEU A 116 16.43 -16.57 23.84
CA LEU A 116 16.27 -17.91 23.26
C LEU A 116 16.98 -18.08 21.90
N ALA A 117 17.21 -17.00 21.17
CA ALA A 117 17.80 -17.10 19.84
C ALA A 117 19.29 -17.50 19.92
N PRO A 118 19.83 -18.15 18.87
CA PRO A 118 21.26 -18.44 18.78
C PRO A 118 22.12 -17.17 18.87
N PRO A 119 23.37 -17.25 19.36
CA PRO A 119 24.26 -16.10 19.47
C PRO A 119 24.58 -15.47 18.10
N GLU A 120 24.60 -16.26 17.03
CA GLU A 120 24.82 -15.77 15.66
C GLU A 120 23.68 -14.86 15.18
N ALA A 121 22.47 -15.05 15.70
CA ALA A 121 21.29 -14.26 15.35
C ALA A 121 21.15 -12.98 16.20
N ARG A 122 22.07 -12.76 17.16
CA ARG A 122 22.05 -11.67 18.15
C ARG A 122 23.39 -10.93 18.25
N SER A 123 24.17 -10.92 17.17
CA SER A 123 25.39 -10.12 17.14
C SER A 123 25.06 -8.63 17.29
N GLU A 124 26.02 -7.87 17.81
CA GLU A 124 25.84 -6.43 18.05
C GLU A 124 25.53 -5.66 16.76
N ASP A 125 26.16 -6.06 15.65
CA ASP A 125 25.88 -5.53 14.31
C ASP A 125 24.42 -5.78 13.89
N VAL A 126 23.88 -6.97 14.17
CA VAL A 126 22.49 -7.34 13.86
C VAL A 126 21.49 -6.58 14.73
N LEU A 127 21.80 -6.38 16.01
CA LEU A 127 20.92 -5.65 16.93
C LEU A 127 20.86 -4.14 16.58
N SER A 128 21.91 -3.62 15.95
CA SER A 128 21.96 -2.22 15.52
C SER A 128 21.17 -1.94 14.23
N ASP A 129 20.97 -2.94 13.37
CA ASP A 129 20.20 -2.83 12.12
C ASP A 129 18.81 -3.44 12.27
N GLU A 130 17.78 -2.58 12.31
CA GLU A 130 16.38 -2.99 12.46
C GLU A 130 15.91 -4.01 11.42
N HIS A 131 16.39 -3.89 10.16
CA HIS A 131 15.98 -4.79 9.10
C HIS A 131 16.60 -6.18 9.29
N GLN A 132 17.90 -6.24 9.63
CA GLN A 132 18.58 -7.51 9.93
C GLN A 132 18.00 -8.17 11.18
N LEU A 133 17.69 -7.38 12.20
CA LEU A 133 17.01 -7.86 13.40
C LEU A 133 15.66 -8.51 13.04
N LEU A 134 14.84 -7.86 12.22
CA LEU A 134 13.55 -8.42 11.81
C LEU A 134 13.70 -9.73 11.02
N LEU A 135 14.66 -9.80 10.08
CA LEU A 135 14.93 -11.02 9.32
C LEU A 135 15.35 -12.18 10.25
N ASN A 136 16.23 -11.91 11.20
CA ASN A 136 16.69 -12.93 12.15
C ASN A 136 15.58 -13.37 13.09
N ARG A 137 14.70 -12.45 13.52
CA ARG A 137 13.50 -12.78 14.30
C ARG A 137 12.54 -13.67 13.52
N LEU A 138 12.30 -13.38 12.24
CA LEU A 138 11.45 -14.20 11.37
C LEU A 138 12.05 -15.59 11.13
N SER A 139 13.36 -15.66 10.89
CA SER A 139 14.09 -16.92 10.72
C SER A 139 14.01 -17.80 11.97
N PHE A 140 14.23 -17.19 13.15
CA PHE A 140 14.12 -17.87 14.43
C PHE A 140 12.69 -18.41 14.67
N GLU A 141 11.67 -17.58 14.46
CA GLU A 141 10.27 -17.98 14.59
C GLU A 141 9.93 -19.17 13.67
N PHE A 142 10.42 -19.14 12.42
CA PHE A 142 10.22 -20.21 11.46
C PHE A 142 10.83 -21.54 11.93
N VAL A 143 12.07 -21.51 12.42
CA VAL A 143 12.75 -22.70 12.95
C VAL A 143 12.01 -23.24 14.19
N GLU A 144 11.61 -22.37 15.10
CA GLU A 144 10.88 -22.78 16.30
C GLU A 144 9.51 -23.38 15.97
N ARG A 145 8.76 -22.79 15.02
CA ARG A 145 7.49 -23.35 14.57
C ARG A 145 7.65 -24.72 13.92
N GLN A 146 8.70 -24.93 13.12
CA GLN A 146 9.00 -26.25 12.57
C GLN A 146 9.31 -27.27 13.67
N ARG A 147 10.12 -26.87 14.67
CA ARG A 147 10.48 -27.73 15.80
C ARG A 147 9.22 -28.13 16.60
N LEU A 148 8.35 -27.17 16.89
CA LEU A 148 7.10 -27.39 17.62
C LEU A 148 6.11 -28.25 16.82
N ASP A 149 5.99 -28.04 15.51
CA ASP A 149 5.11 -28.85 14.67
C ASP A 149 5.61 -30.31 14.57
N LYS A 150 6.92 -30.51 14.45
CA LYS A 150 7.53 -31.85 14.51
C LYS A 150 7.23 -32.54 15.84
N MET A 151 7.49 -31.86 16.96
CA MET A 151 7.22 -32.40 18.30
C MET A 151 5.74 -32.70 18.50
N LYS A 152 4.84 -31.85 18.00
CA LYS A 152 3.39 -32.10 18.03
C LYS A 152 3.02 -33.37 17.26
N ARG A 153 3.56 -33.57 16.06
CA ARG A 153 3.30 -34.78 15.26
C ARG A 153 3.77 -36.04 15.99
N GLU A 154 4.97 -36.00 16.57
CA GLU A 154 5.53 -37.11 17.35
C GLU A 154 4.65 -37.43 18.58
N LEU A 155 4.22 -36.41 19.33
CA LEU A 155 3.34 -36.59 20.50
C LEU A 155 1.95 -37.11 20.10
N VAL A 156 1.40 -36.66 18.98
CA VAL A 156 0.12 -37.17 18.45
C VAL A 156 0.25 -38.64 18.08
N GLN A 157 1.35 -39.02 17.41
CA GLN A 157 1.62 -40.41 17.07
C GLN A 157 1.75 -41.29 18.33
N GLN A 158 2.53 -40.86 19.32
CA GLN A 158 2.68 -41.60 20.59
C GLN A 158 1.34 -41.73 21.33
N LYS A 159 0.52 -40.68 21.32
CA LYS A 159 -0.84 -40.72 21.90
C LYS A 159 -1.71 -41.76 21.18
N GLU A 160 -1.67 -41.81 19.85
CA GLU A 160 -2.44 -42.78 19.08
C GLU A 160 -1.98 -44.23 19.31
N GLU A 161 -0.67 -44.45 19.42
CA GLU A 161 -0.09 -45.75 19.76
C GLU A 161 -0.52 -46.22 21.16
N LEU A 162 -0.41 -45.35 22.16
CA LEU A 162 -0.87 -45.65 23.53
C LEU A 162 -2.38 -45.91 23.60
N LEU A 163 -3.19 -45.17 22.83
CA LEU A 163 -4.63 -45.43 22.75
C LEU A 163 -4.94 -46.78 22.11
N LYS A 164 -4.20 -47.19 21.08
CA LYS A 164 -4.33 -48.53 20.48
C LYS A 164 -3.93 -49.62 21.47
N GLU A 165 -2.81 -49.45 22.17
CA GLU A 165 -2.34 -50.39 23.19
C GLU A 165 -3.35 -50.50 24.35
N SER A 166 -3.87 -49.37 24.83
CA SER A 166 -4.89 -49.35 25.88
C SER A 166 -6.16 -50.09 25.46
N LYS A 167 -6.62 -49.90 24.21
CA LYS A 167 -7.78 -50.64 23.68
C LYS A 167 -7.51 -52.14 23.59
N ALA A 168 -6.33 -52.54 23.12
CA ALA A 168 -5.93 -53.96 23.03
C ALA A 168 -5.80 -54.62 24.42
N LYS A 169 -5.29 -53.89 25.41
CA LYS A 169 -5.26 -54.36 26.81
C LYS A 169 -6.67 -54.51 27.39
N LEU A 170 -7.58 -53.56 27.11
CA LEU A 170 -8.97 -53.64 27.54
C LEU A 170 -9.68 -54.86 26.93
N THR A 171 -9.55 -55.09 25.62
CA THR A 171 -10.15 -56.28 24.98
C THR A 171 -9.56 -57.58 25.53
N THR A 172 -8.26 -57.62 25.82
CA THR A 172 -7.61 -58.77 26.46
C THR A 172 -8.14 -59.00 27.88
N MET A 173 -8.34 -57.93 28.65
CA MET A 173 -8.90 -57.99 30.00
C MET A 173 -10.35 -58.49 29.98
N ASP A 174 -11.18 -58.00 29.04
CA ASP A 174 -12.56 -58.45 28.87
C ASP A 174 -12.61 -59.95 28.48
N ASN A 175 -11.70 -60.38 27.59
CA ASN A 175 -11.54 -61.79 27.24
C ASN A 175 -11.15 -62.64 28.47
N ILE A 176 -10.15 -62.23 29.25
CA ILE A 176 -9.75 -62.93 30.48
C ILE A 176 -10.93 -63.01 31.47
N LYS A 177 -11.65 -61.91 31.66
CA LYS A 177 -12.83 -61.86 32.54
C LYS A 177 -13.88 -62.90 32.12
N SER A 178 -14.23 -62.97 30.83
CA SER A 178 -15.18 -63.97 30.33
C SER A 178 -14.71 -65.42 30.52
N GLN A 179 -13.41 -65.69 30.37
CA GLN A 179 -12.83 -67.02 30.62
C GLN A 179 -12.90 -67.39 32.11
N ILE A 180 -12.61 -66.44 33.01
CA ILE A 180 -12.74 -66.63 34.45
C ILE A 180 -14.19 -66.90 34.85
N GLU A 181 -15.15 -66.13 34.30
CA GLU A 181 -16.58 -66.37 34.54
C GLU A 181 -17.01 -67.76 34.07
N THR A 182 -16.49 -68.22 32.93
CA THR A 182 -16.74 -69.57 32.41
C THR A 182 -16.14 -70.64 33.32
N LEU A 183 -14.88 -70.47 33.74
CA LEU A 183 -14.22 -71.39 34.67
C LEU A 183 -14.94 -71.45 36.03
N ALA A 184 -15.37 -70.31 36.56
CA ALA A 184 -16.13 -70.23 37.81
C ALA A 184 -17.47 -70.99 37.71
N LYS A 185 -18.18 -70.88 36.56
CA LYS A 185 -19.40 -71.67 36.31
C LYS A 185 -19.10 -73.17 36.27
N VAL A 186 -18.09 -73.59 35.52
CA VAL A 186 -17.68 -75.01 35.44
C VAL A 186 -17.27 -75.53 36.82
N ALA A 187 -16.48 -74.78 37.57
CA ALA A 187 -16.07 -75.15 38.93
C ALA A 187 -17.28 -75.28 39.87
N ALA A 188 -18.25 -74.38 39.78
CA ALA A 188 -19.50 -74.47 40.56
C ALA A 188 -20.34 -75.70 40.17
N GLU A 189 -20.38 -76.05 38.88
CA GLU A 189 -21.06 -77.28 38.42
C GLU A 189 -20.34 -78.54 38.89
N VAL A 190 -19.00 -78.58 38.83
CA VAL A 190 -18.20 -79.69 39.34
C VAL A 190 -18.35 -79.80 40.85
N GLN A 191 -18.31 -78.70 41.59
CA GLN A 191 -18.54 -78.70 43.05
C GLN A 191 -19.90 -79.31 43.38
N LYS A 192 -20.97 -78.91 42.69
CA LYS A 192 -22.30 -79.52 42.87
C LYS A 192 -22.28 -81.03 42.62
N LYS A 193 -21.64 -81.48 41.54
CA LYS A 193 -21.49 -82.92 41.25
C LYS A 193 -20.66 -83.66 42.30
N VAL A 194 -19.60 -83.04 42.82
CA VAL A 194 -18.79 -83.60 43.89
C VAL A 194 -19.57 -83.67 45.19
N ASP A 195 -20.34 -82.64 45.55
CA ASP A 195 -21.22 -82.65 46.73
C ASP A 195 -22.33 -83.70 46.60
N GLU A 196 -22.84 -83.95 45.39
CA GLU A 196 -23.80 -85.02 45.10
C GLU A 196 -23.17 -86.43 45.20
N LEU A 197 -21.88 -86.58 44.84
CA LEU A 197 -21.15 -87.85 44.85
C LEU A 197 -20.43 -88.12 46.19
N ALA A 198 -20.09 -87.09 46.95
CA ALA A 198 -19.55 -87.16 48.29
C ALA A 198 -20.69 -87.48 49.26
N LEU A 199 -21.02 -88.76 49.35
CA LEU A 199 -21.82 -89.28 50.47
C LEU A 199 -21.16 -88.82 51.79
N PRO A 200 -21.94 -88.43 52.82
CA PRO A 200 -21.37 -88.17 54.13
C PRO A 200 -20.59 -89.42 54.57
N ILE A 201 -19.31 -89.25 54.92
CA ILE A 201 -18.54 -90.33 55.56
C ILE A 201 -19.36 -90.76 56.78
N PRO A 202 -19.77 -92.04 56.89
CA PRO A 202 -20.46 -92.50 58.09
C PRO A 202 -19.53 -92.26 59.26
N ALA A 203 -20.02 -91.55 60.28
CA ALA A 203 -19.35 -91.51 61.57
C ALA A 203 -19.10 -92.95 62.00
N VAL A 204 -17.83 -93.31 62.20
CA VAL A 204 -17.48 -94.57 62.83
C VAL A 204 -17.89 -94.43 64.29
N ASP A 205 -19.06 -94.98 64.63
CA ASP A 205 -19.48 -95.20 66.01
C ASP A 205 -18.47 -96.17 66.66
N THR A 206 -17.48 -95.58 67.32
CA THR A 206 -16.65 -96.26 68.30
C THR A 206 -17.37 -96.19 69.64
N ASN A 207 -18.35 -97.07 69.86
CA ASN A 207 -18.70 -97.53 71.21
C ASN A 207 -19.65 -98.74 71.21
N ALA A 208 -19.05 -99.93 71.27
CA ALA A 208 -19.49 -101.02 72.15
C ALA A 208 -18.29 -101.28 73.09
N PRO A 209 -18.45 -101.63 74.39
CA PRO A 209 -19.32 -102.73 74.83
C PRO A 209 -20.02 -102.53 76.20
N GLY A 210 -20.94 -103.44 76.53
CA GLY A 210 -21.50 -103.62 77.88
C GLY A 210 -22.93 -104.12 77.87
#